data_AF-A0A221JZF5-F1
#
_entry.id   AF-A0A221JZF5-F1
#
_cell.length_a   1.000
_cell.length_b   1.000
_cell.length_c   1.000
_cell.angle_alpha   90.00
_cell.angle_beta   90.00
_cell.angle_gamma   90.00
#
_symmetry.space_group_name_H-M   'P 1'
#
loop_
_entity.id
_entity.type
_entity.pdbx_description
1 polymer ?
#
loop_
_entity_poly.entity_id
_entity_poly.type
_entity_poly.pdbx_seq_one_letter_code
_entity_poly.pdbx_strand_id
1 'polypeptide(L)'
;MSSGAGGALRKGTSEAYRCHMADEKPFFLHAGAHRTGTSSFQMCLHENRNALTGAGYDLAYPGRDGIPTGTLGLRLPAPRHKQGGTERFAGRVQEAVTQHSPDPTRPLILSEENIPGRMLHFSKAQFYPACEARLMALKEGLKGRVARVLFVLRPYDQLYVSGFRKRAEDNKVDDFNDLRPQFMAMERGWPGIVGAMRDILQPAQLIVVPYARRGSSVEALQMLVPGLADLPLQEPQQLVNLSATDAALVALQRRYRAGEELERAQWKAVIADHANDRTDHGFAAFSEAEVTALTQRYADDLSRIDAMDGVTLA
;
A
#
# COMPACT_ATOMS: atom_id res chain seq x y z
N MET A 1 61.31 -30.35 12.90
CA MET A 1 60.63 -29.10 12.47
C MET A 1 59.35 -29.54 11.77
N SER A 2 58.23 -29.78 12.46
CA SER A 2 57.20 -28.80 12.89
C SER A 2 56.91 -27.77 11.79
N SER A 3 55.70 -27.57 11.26
CA SER A 3 54.33 -27.81 11.77
C SER A 3 53.34 -27.87 10.60
N GLY A 4 52.22 -28.57 10.80
CA GLY A 4 51.01 -28.43 9.99
C GLY A 4 50.12 -27.31 10.54
N ALA A 5 49.31 -26.70 9.68
CA ALA A 5 48.20 -25.84 10.07
C ALA A 5 47.01 -26.06 9.13
N GLY A 6 46.07 -26.87 9.61
CA GLY A 6 44.72 -26.98 9.05
C GLY A 6 43.89 -25.78 9.50
N GLY A 7 43.35 -25.03 8.55
CA GLY A 7 42.36 -23.97 8.79
C GLY A 7 40.97 -24.58 8.90
N ALA A 8 40.44 -24.66 10.12
CA ALA A 8 39.06 -25.04 10.39
C ALA A 8 38.08 -23.96 9.87
N LEU A 9 37.24 -24.32 8.90
CA LEU A 9 36.06 -23.54 8.53
C LEU A 9 35.09 -23.49 9.72
N ARG A 10 34.82 -22.28 10.22
CA ARG A 10 33.77 -22.01 11.21
C ARG A 10 32.40 -22.39 10.64
N LYS A 11 31.87 -23.55 11.05
CA LYS A 11 30.47 -23.97 10.85
C LYS A 11 29.47 -23.36 11.87
N GLY A 12 29.92 -22.50 12.78
CA GLY A 12 29.13 -22.07 13.95
C GLY A 12 28.13 -20.93 13.75
N THR A 13 28.07 -20.25 12.60
CA THR A 13 27.23 -19.03 12.45
C THR A 13 25.90 -19.25 11.74
N SER A 14 25.68 -20.34 10.99
CA SER A 14 24.45 -20.52 10.21
C SER A 14 23.29 -21.17 10.98
N GLU A 15 23.60 -21.97 11.99
CA GLU A 15 22.61 -22.77 12.73
C GLU A 15 22.02 -21.96 13.90
N ALA A 16 22.85 -21.16 14.59
CA ALA A 16 22.39 -20.18 15.57
C ALA A 16 21.55 -19.05 14.93
N TYR A 17 21.92 -18.57 13.73
CA TYR A 17 21.09 -17.61 12.98
C TYR A 17 19.77 -18.21 12.51
N ARG A 18 19.74 -19.50 12.10
CA ARG A 18 18.51 -20.19 11.71
C ARG A 18 17.60 -20.50 12.90
N CYS A 19 18.14 -20.87 14.07
CA CYS A 19 17.38 -21.01 15.31
C CYS A 19 16.79 -19.68 15.77
N HIS A 20 17.55 -18.57 15.71
CA HIS A 20 17.03 -17.27 16.15
C HIS A 20 15.93 -16.72 15.23
N MET A 21 16.01 -16.98 13.92
CA MET A 21 15.00 -16.59 12.94
C MET A 21 13.67 -17.38 13.06
N ALA A 22 13.68 -18.54 13.75
CA ALA A 22 12.48 -19.33 14.00
C ALA A 22 11.64 -18.77 15.16
N ASP A 23 12.24 -17.95 16.02
CA ASP A 23 11.59 -17.42 17.24
C ASP A 23 11.00 -16.00 17.04
N GLU A 24 11.33 -15.30 15.96
CA GLU A 24 10.77 -13.97 15.67
C GLU A 24 9.48 -14.03 14.86
N LYS A 25 8.46 -13.27 15.30
CA LYS A 25 7.19 -13.10 14.57
C LYS A 25 7.43 -12.79 13.09
N PRO A 26 6.93 -13.61 12.16
CA PRO A 26 6.96 -13.28 10.74
C PRO A 26 5.80 -12.35 10.37
N PHE A 27 6.13 -11.24 9.72
CA PHE A 27 5.18 -10.28 9.17
C PHE A 27 5.08 -10.39 7.65
N PHE A 28 3.85 -10.49 7.17
CA PHE A 28 3.50 -10.51 5.75
C PHE A 28 2.76 -9.21 5.44
N LEU A 29 3.45 -8.28 4.78
CA LEU A 29 2.95 -6.91 4.58
C LEU A 29 2.41 -6.74 3.16
N HIS A 30 1.09 -6.57 3.05
CA HIS A 30 0.50 -5.95 1.86
C HIS A 30 0.59 -4.42 2.03
N ALA A 31 1.66 -3.84 1.48
CA ALA A 31 1.91 -2.40 1.53
C ALA A 31 1.22 -1.63 0.40
N GLY A 32 0.18 -2.22 -0.22
CA GLY A 32 -0.41 -1.76 -1.48
C GLY A 32 -0.79 -0.28 -1.44
N ALA A 33 -0.15 0.52 -2.29
CA ALA A 33 -0.42 1.95 -2.37
C ALA A 33 -1.91 2.22 -2.62
N HIS A 34 -2.37 3.41 -2.27
CA HIS A 34 -3.74 3.80 -2.60
C HIS A 34 -4.07 3.55 -4.08
N ARG A 35 -5.32 3.16 -4.35
CA ARG A 35 -5.86 2.98 -5.72
C ARG A 35 -5.20 1.83 -6.51
N THR A 36 -4.60 0.86 -5.81
CA THR A 36 -4.08 -0.38 -6.39
C THR A 36 -4.83 -1.62 -5.92
N GLY A 37 -6.10 -1.46 -5.52
CA GLY A 37 -6.98 -2.58 -5.14
C GLY A 37 -6.89 -3.05 -3.69
N THR A 38 -6.33 -2.22 -2.80
CA THR A 38 -6.16 -2.56 -1.38
C THR A 38 -7.46 -2.91 -0.67
N SER A 39 -8.57 -2.20 -0.93
CA SER A 39 -9.85 -2.54 -0.29
C SER A 39 -10.39 -3.91 -0.75
N SER A 40 -10.20 -4.29 -2.03
CA SER A 40 -10.53 -5.65 -2.49
C SER A 40 -9.67 -6.71 -1.79
N PHE A 41 -8.36 -6.45 -1.63
CA PHE A 41 -7.48 -7.33 -0.86
C PHE A 41 -7.91 -7.45 0.61
N GLN A 42 -8.28 -6.35 1.26
CA GLN A 42 -8.75 -6.34 2.64
C GLN A 42 -10.12 -7.05 2.78
N MET A 43 -11.00 -6.93 1.80
CA MET A 43 -12.23 -7.73 1.75
C MET A 43 -11.91 -9.23 1.62
N CYS A 44 -10.93 -9.59 0.78
CA CYS A 44 -10.45 -10.96 0.67
C CYS A 44 -9.94 -11.49 2.03
N LEU A 45 -9.23 -10.69 2.82
CA LEU A 45 -8.83 -11.07 4.18
C LEU A 45 -10.05 -11.28 5.10
N HIS A 46 -11.10 -10.48 4.95
CA HIS A 46 -12.33 -10.62 5.73
C HIS A 46 -13.07 -11.92 5.39
N GLU A 47 -13.39 -12.13 4.11
CA GLU A 47 -14.14 -13.31 3.63
C GLU A 47 -13.41 -14.62 3.98
N ASN A 48 -12.07 -14.61 3.94
CA ASN A 48 -11.26 -15.79 4.22
C ASN A 48 -10.77 -15.89 5.67
N ARG A 49 -11.25 -15.02 6.57
CA ARG A 49 -10.72 -14.91 7.93
C ARG A 49 -10.64 -16.26 8.65
N ASN A 50 -11.70 -17.07 8.59
CA ASN A 50 -11.75 -18.36 9.28
C ASN A 50 -10.74 -19.37 8.74
N ALA A 51 -10.53 -19.41 7.43
CA ALA A 51 -9.53 -20.29 6.82
C ALA A 51 -8.12 -19.84 7.21
N LEU A 52 -7.85 -18.54 7.18
CA LEU A 52 -6.54 -17.97 7.53
C LEU A 52 -6.20 -18.14 9.01
N THR A 53 -7.17 -17.92 9.91
CA THR A 53 -6.95 -18.14 11.34
C THR A 53 -6.83 -19.62 11.68
N GLY A 54 -7.61 -20.48 11.03
CA GLY A 54 -7.47 -21.94 11.13
C GLY A 54 -6.09 -22.43 10.67
N ALA A 55 -5.51 -21.78 9.66
CA ALA A 55 -4.17 -22.04 9.17
C ALA A 55 -3.04 -21.39 10.00
N GLY A 56 -3.36 -20.76 11.12
CA GLY A 56 -2.36 -20.23 12.06
C GLY A 56 -1.92 -18.77 11.83
N TYR A 57 -2.63 -18.00 11.00
CA TYR A 57 -2.32 -16.58 10.76
C TYR A 57 -3.21 -15.65 11.58
N ASP A 58 -2.64 -14.55 12.05
CA ASP A 58 -3.39 -13.38 12.51
C ASP A 58 -3.55 -12.38 11.37
N LEU A 59 -4.59 -11.54 11.46
CA LEU A 59 -4.95 -10.57 10.43
C LEU A 59 -5.07 -9.17 11.01
N ALA A 60 -4.42 -8.19 10.38
CA ALA A 60 -4.54 -6.79 10.71
C ALA A 60 -4.79 -5.94 9.45
N TYR A 61 -5.94 -5.28 9.39
CA TYR A 61 -6.30 -4.37 8.31
C TYR A 61 -7.33 -3.35 8.80
N PRO A 62 -7.40 -2.16 8.19
CA PRO A 62 -8.33 -1.11 8.57
C PRO A 62 -9.76 -1.43 8.12
N GLY A 63 -10.76 -0.89 8.83
CA GLY A 63 -12.18 -0.94 8.42
C GLY A 63 -12.60 0.18 7.46
N ARG A 64 -11.64 0.76 6.71
CA ARG A 64 -11.92 1.83 5.74
C ARG A 64 -12.76 1.28 4.60
N ASP A 65 -13.46 2.16 3.88
CA ASP A 65 -14.34 1.79 2.76
C ASP A 65 -15.44 0.74 3.11
N GLY A 66 -15.74 0.58 4.42
CA GLY A 66 -16.75 -0.37 4.89
C GLY A 66 -16.28 -1.82 4.96
N ILE A 67 -14.97 -2.09 4.92
CA ILE A 67 -14.45 -3.45 5.10
C ILE A 67 -14.82 -3.98 6.50
N PRO A 68 -15.60 -5.07 6.62
CA PRO A 68 -16.03 -5.57 7.92
C PRO A 68 -14.86 -6.14 8.73
N THR A 69 -15.00 -6.14 10.06
CA THR A 69 -14.01 -6.65 11.05
C THR A 69 -12.63 -6.01 11.02
N GLY A 70 -12.38 -5.05 10.11
CA GLY A 70 -11.16 -4.28 10.07
C GLY A 70 -11.16 -3.22 11.17
N THR A 71 -10.18 -3.27 12.07
CA THR A 71 -10.05 -2.33 13.19
C THR A 71 -8.64 -1.75 13.34
N LEU A 72 -7.73 -2.06 12.40
CA LEU A 72 -6.35 -1.57 12.47
C LEU A 72 -6.29 -0.04 12.39
N GLY A 73 -5.78 0.56 13.47
CA GLY A 73 -5.52 1.99 13.59
C GLY A 73 -4.04 2.33 13.48
N LEU A 74 -3.39 2.02 12.35
CA LEU A 74 -1.94 2.24 12.21
C LEU A 74 -1.60 3.74 12.15
N ARG A 75 -1.05 4.27 13.25
CA ARG A 75 -0.62 5.67 13.35
C ARG A 75 0.85 5.80 12.96
N LEU A 76 1.09 6.45 11.82
CA LEU A 76 2.43 6.66 11.26
C LEU A 76 2.74 8.15 11.08
N PRO A 77 4.02 8.55 11.05
CA PRO A 77 4.44 9.94 10.87
C PRO A 77 3.86 10.62 9.62
N ALA A 78 3.66 11.93 9.72
CA ALA A 78 3.29 12.82 8.62
C ALA A 78 4.49 13.73 8.32
N PRO A 79 4.55 14.41 7.15
CA PRO A 79 5.73 15.19 6.77
C PRO A 79 6.19 16.22 7.80
N ARG A 80 5.24 16.82 8.53
CA ARG A 80 5.52 17.79 9.61
C ARG A 80 6.32 17.24 10.79
N HIS A 81 6.36 15.92 10.98
CA HIS A 81 7.10 15.29 12.06
C HIS A 81 8.60 15.08 11.72
N LYS A 82 9.00 15.21 10.45
CA LYS A 82 10.37 14.90 9.98
C LYS A 82 10.82 13.52 10.49
N GLN A 83 12.13 13.29 10.68
CA GLN A 83 12.66 12.09 11.37
C GLN A 83 12.52 12.18 12.90
N GLY A 84 11.92 13.25 13.44
CA GLY A 84 11.66 13.38 14.87
C GLY A 84 10.45 12.58 15.31
N GLY A 85 10.57 11.85 16.42
CA GLY A 85 9.46 11.13 17.03
C GLY A 85 9.19 9.74 16.46
N THR A 86 10.13 9.15 15.72
CA THR A 86 10.06 7.74 15.25
C THR A 86 9.69 6.81 16.40
N GLU A 87 10.37 6.91 17.55
CA GLU A 87 10.10 6.10 18.76
C GLU A 87 8.64 6.19 19.22
N ARG A 88 8.07 7.41 19.27
CA ARG A 88 6.65 7.62 19.62
C ARG A 88 5.71 6.93 18.64
N PHE A 89 6.01 6.97 17.35
CA PHE A 89 5.18 6.31 16.34
C PHE A 89 5.42 4.80 16.32
N ALA A 90 6.64 4.34 16.57
CA ALA A 90 6.99 2.93 16.73
C ALA A 90 6.22 2.31 17.91
N GLY A 91 6.13 3.00 19.05
CA GLY A 91 5.29 2.56 20.17
C GLY A 91 3.82 2.39 19.79
N ARG A 92 3.25 3.32 19.00
CA ARG A 92 1.86 3.21 18.51
C ARG A 92 1.67 2.09 17.48
N VAL A 93 2.67 1.84 16.64
CA VAL A 93 2.67 0.69 15.74
C VAL A 93 2.68 -0.60 16.57
N GLN A 94 3.55 -0.69 17.57
CA GLN A 94 3.63 -1.85 18.45
C GLN A 94 2.31 -2.11 19.18
N GLU A 95 1.70 -1.07 19.76
CA GLU A 95 0.38 -1.16 20.41
C GLU A 95 -0.68 -1.74 19.45
N ALA A 96 -0.76 -1.19 18.24
CA ALA A 96 -1.71 -1.67 17.23
C ALA A 96 -1.42 -3.12 16.82
N VAL A 97 -0.16 -3.49 16.61
CA VAL A 97 0.22 -4.85 16.23
C VAL A 97 -0.11 -5.85 17.34
N THR A 98 0.27 -5.55 18.59
CA THR A 98 -0.01 -6.41 19.75
C THR A 98 -1.51 -6.59 19.99
N GLN A 99 -2.32 -5.54 19.77
CA GLN A 99 -3.78 -5.64 19.87
C GLN A 99 -4.37 -6.66 18.90
N HIS A 100 -3.81 -6.75 17.69
CA HIS A 100 -4.30 -7.65 16.64
C HIS A 100 -3.64 -9.03 16.64
N SER A 101 -2.44 -9.14 17.19
CA SER A 101 -1.62 -10.34 17.16
C SER A 101 -0.76 -10.40 18.44
N PRO A 102 -1.35 -10.75 19.59
CA PRO A 102 -0.67 -10.73 20.88
C PRO A 102 0.33 -11.87 21.07
N ASP A 103 0.14 -13.01 20.40
CA ASP A 103 1.09 -14.13 20.43
C ASP A 103 2.35 -13.76 19.63
N PRO A 104 3.53 -13.65 20.25
CA PRO A 104 4.76 -13.20 19.58
C PRO A 104 5.30 -14.18 18.54
N THR A 105 4.79 -15.41 18.46
CA THR A 105 5.24 -16.43 17.51
C THR A 105 4.30 -16.58 16.32
N ARG A 106 3.04 -16.17 16.47
CA ARG A 106 2.01 -16.33 15.45
C ARG A 106 2.21 -15.34 14.29
N PRO A 107 2.32 -15.82 13.03
CA PRO A 107 2.47 -14.97 11.86
C PRO A 107 1.35 -13.93 11.71
N LEU A 108 1.68 -12.71 11.29
CA LEU A 108 0.69 -11.65 11.02
C LEU A 108 0.67 -11.28 9.53
N ILE A 109 -0.52 -11.37 8.93
CA ILE A 109 -0.82 -10.76 7.63
C ILE A 109 -1.37 -9.36 7.88
N LEU A 110 -0.62 -8.33 7.47
CA LEU A 110 -0.97 -6.93 7.66
C LEU A 110 -1.19 -6.25 6.31
N SER A 111 -2.35 -5.63 6.12
CA SER A 111 -2.66 -4.84 4.92
C SER A 111 -3.01 -3.41 5.29
N GLU A 112 -2.23 -2.44 4.79
CA GLU A 112 -2.45 -1.02 5.06
C GLU A 112 -1.93 -0.14 3.91
N GLU A 113 -2.84 0.59 3.27
CA GLU A 113 -2.54 1.34 2.06
C GLU A 113 -1.75 2.62 2.28
N ASN A 114 -1.75 3.15 3.51
CA ASN A 114 -1.02 4.36 3.83
C ASN A 114 0.44 4.10 4.22
N ILE A 115 0.95 2.86 4.23
CA ILE A 115 2.35 2.59 4.63
C ILE A 115 3.34 3.56 3.96
N PRO A 116 3.39 3.69 2.61
CA PRO A 116 4.27 4.67 1.95
C PRO A 116 3.87 6.13 2.22
N GLY A 117 2.58 6.41 2.43
CA GLY A 117 2.05 7.74 2.75
C GLY A 117 0.71 8.00 2.08
N ARG A 118 0.25 9.26 2.14
CA ARG A 118 -1.04 9.69 1.59
C ARG A 118 -0.86 10.38 0.24
N MET A 119 -1.77 10.15 -0.70
CA MET A 119 -1.76 10.80 -2.04
C MET A 119 -2.05 12.31 -1.99
N LEU A 120 -2.51 12.84 -0.86
CA LEU A 120 -2.89 14.25 -0.71
C LEU A 120 -1.75 15.24 -1.03
N HIS A 121 -0.50 14.76 -1.03
CA HIS A 121 0.70 15.52 -1.29
C HIS A 121 1.02 15.65 -2.79
N PHE A 122 0.37 14.88 -3.67
CA PHE A 122 0.64 14.93 -5.11
C PHE A 122 0.31 16.30 -5.71
N SER A 123 -0.73 16.98 -5.23
CA SER A 123 -1.06 18.36 -5.66
C SER A 123 -0.01 19.41 -5.25
N LYS A 124 1.00 19.01 -4.46
CA LYS A 124 2.15 19.84 -4.08
C LYS A 124 3.46 19.35 -4.71
N ALA A 125 3.38 18.55 -5.78
CA ALA A 125 4.53 17.91 -6.43
C ALA A 125 5.38 17.05 -5.49
N GLN A 126 4.76 16.43 -4.48
CA GLN A 126 5.46 15.60 -3.49
C GLN A 126 4.98 14.14 -3.52
N PHE A 127 5.86 13.24 -3.99
CA PHE A 127 5.57 11.81 -4.06
C PHE A 127 5.88 11.12 -2.73
N TYR A 128 4.85 10.88 -1.92
CA TYR A 128 4.94 10.21 -0.60
C TYR A 128 6.08 10.75 0.29
N PRO A 129 6.08 12.06 0.64
CA PRO A 129 7.23 12.74 1.25
C PRO A 129 7.61 12.28 2.66
N ALA A 130 6.80 11.43 3.30
CA ALA A 130 7.09 10.88 4.64
C ALA A 130 7.43 9.38 4.60
N CYS A 131 7.62 8.79 3.41
CA CYS A 131 7.79 7.34 3.25
C CYS A 131 8.85 6.75 4.19
N GLU A 132 10.04 7.33 4.22
CA GLU A 132 11.16 6.85 5.04
C GLU A 132 10.83 6.86 6.53
N ALA A 133 10.35 8.00 7.05
CA ALA A 133 9.97 8.12 8.46
C ALA A 133 8.85 7.13 8.85
N ARG A 134 7.93 6.86 7.93
CA ARG A 134 6.85 5.88 8.12
C ARG A 134 7.37 4.46 8.14
N LEU A 135 8.28 4.11 7.23
CA LEU A 135 8.90 2.79 7.18
C LEU A 135 9.79 2.54 8.40
N MET A 136 10.53 3.54 8.88
CA MET A 136 11.33 3.44 10.10
C MET A 136 10.46 3.19 11.33
N ALA A 137 9.39 3.98 11.52
CA ALA A 137 8.46 3.78 12.62
C ALA A 137 7.74 2.42 12.53
N LEU A 138 7.41 1.97 11.32
CA LEU A 138 6.84 0.65 11.10
C LEU A 138 7.83 -0.45 11.50
N LYS A 139 9.05 -0.44 10.96
CA LYS A 139 10.09 -1.44 11.26
C LYS A 139 10.37 -1.55 12.75
N GLU A 140 10.55 -0.41 13.42
CA GLU A 140 10.84 -0.36 14.86
C GLU A 140 9.64 -0.85 15.71
N GLY A 141 8.42 -0.55 15.28
CA GLY A 141 7.21 -0.96 16.00
C GLY A 141 6.81 -2.43 15.79
N LEU A 142 7.13 -3.04 14.64
CA LEU A 142 6.80 -4.45 14.37
C LEU A 142 7.56 -5.41 15.30
N LYS A 143 8.80 -5.09 15.69
CA LYS A 143 9.64 -5.91 16.59
C LYS A 143 9.67 -7.40 16.21
N GLY A 144 9.84 -7.68 14.92
CA GLY A 144 10.03 -9.01 14.37
C GLY A 144 10.44 -8.97 12.90
N ARG A 145 10.49 -10.15 12.28
CA ARG A 145 10.99 -10.30 10.92
C ARG A 145 9.94 -9.96 9.89
N VAL A 146 10.25 -9.04 8.97
CA VAL A 146 9.44 -8.82 7.78
C VAL A 146 9.72 -9.95 6.81
N ALA A 147 8.80 -10.91 6.71
CA ALA A 147 8.97 -12.11 5.89
C ALA A 147 8.74 -11.81 4.42
N ARG A 148 7.65 -11.13 4.09
CA ARG A 148 7.30 -10.77 2.71
C ARG A 148 6.66 -9.39 2.66
N VAL A 149 7.01 -8.61 1.66
CA VAL A 149 6.29 -7.38 1.30
C VAL A 149 5.74 -7.57 -0.10
N LEU A 150 4.45 -7.35 -0.27
CA LEU A 150 3.79 -7.25 -1.58
C LEU A 150 3.42 -5.79 -1.82
N PHE A 151 3.90 -5.22 -2.91
CA PHE A 151 3.67 -3.83 -3.26
C PHE A 151 3.20 -3.68 -4.72
N VAL A 152 1.96 -3.22 -4.90
CA VAL A 152 1.39 -3.03 -6.23
C VAL A 152 1.66 -1.60 -6.71
N LEU A 153 2.15 -1.44 -7.94
CA LEU A 153 2.45 -0.15 -8.56
C LEU A 153 1.44 0.18 -9.64
N ARG A 154 1.12 1.46 -9.80
CA ARG A 154 0.23 1.93 -10.86
C ARG A 154 0.94 2.95 -11.75
N PRO A 155 0.69 2.97 -13.08
CA PRO A 155 1.15 4.03 -13.96
C PRO A 155 0.80 5.42 -13.40
N TYR A 156 1.69 6.39 -13.56
CA TYR A 156 1.57 7.71 -12.92
C TYR A 156 0.35 8.49 -13.40
N ASP A 157 0.11 8.49 -14.71
CA ASP A 157 -1.07 9.07 -15.36
C ASP A 157 -2.36 8.55 -14.70
N GLN A 158 -2.45 7.24 -14.47
CA GLN A 158 -3.62 6.63 -13.85
C GLN A 158 -3.67 6.85 -12.34
N LEU A 159 -2.52 6.82 -11.66
CA LEU A 159 -2.43 7.03 -10.21
C LEU A 159 -2.90 8.44 -9.84
N TYR A 160 -2.39 9.46 -10.54
CA TYR A 160 -2.70 10.86 -10.25
C TYR A 160 -4.17 11.16 -10.52
N VAL A 161 -4.71 10.71 -11.67
CA VAL A 161 -6.15 10.83 -11.97
C VAL A 161 -6.98 10.12 -10.91
N SER A 162 -6.66 8.87 -10.57
CA SER A 162 -7.45 8.11 -9.59
C SER A 162 -7.39 8.72 -8.18
N GLY A 163 -6.24 9.26 -7.78
CA GLY A 163 -6.06 9.94 -6.51
C GLY A 163 -6.80 11.27 -6.43
N PHE A 164 -6.74 12.06 -7.50
CA PHE A 164 -7.49 13.32 -7.61
C PHE A 164 -9.00 13.08 -7.54
N ARG A 165 -9.52 12.16 -8.36
CA ARG A 165 -10.95 11.82 -8.37
C ARG A 165 -11.42 11.37 -7.00
N LYS A 166 -10.67 10.49 -6.32
CA LYS A 166 -11.05 10.03 -4.99
C LYS A 166 -11.05 11.16 -3.96
N ARG A 167 -10.13 12.12 -4.07
CA ARG A 167 -10.16 13.31 -3.21
C ARG A 167 -11.36 14.20 -3.49
N ALA A 168 -11.69 14.38 -4.76
CA ALA A 168 -12.82 15.18 -5.22
C ALA A 168 -14.19 14.60 -4.81
N GLU A 169 -14.27 13.31 -4.52
CA GLU A 169 -15.49 12.71 -3.95
C GLU A 169 -15.84 13.32 -2.59
N ASP A 170 -14.85 13.60 -1.75
CA ASP A 170 -15.09 13.93 -0.33
C ASP A 170 -14.65 15.37 0.03
N ASN A 171 -14.05 16.11 -0.92
CA ASN A 171 -13.47 17.43 -0.66
C ASN A 171 -13.63 18.36 -1.86
N LYS A 172 -13.75 19.66 -1.58
CA LYS A 172 -13.49 20.70 -2.58
C LYS A 172 -12.04 20.58 -3.09
N VAL A 173 -11.86 20.55 -4.41
CA VAL A 173 -10.55 20.53 -5.06
C VAL A 173 -10.43 21.64 -6.11
N ASP A 174 -9.19 22.05 -6.37
CA ASP A 174 -8.84 22.88 -7.52
C ASP A 174 -9.10 22.11 -8.83
N ASP A 175 -9.16 22.83 -9.96
CA ASP A 175 -9.32 22.18 -11.26
C ASP A 175 -8.13 21.24 -11.54
N PHE A 176 -8.40 20.10 -12.17
CA PHE A 176 -7.34 19.17 -12.52
C PHE A 176 -6.31 19.83 -13.44
N ASN A 177 -6.75 20.69 -14.36
CA ASN A 177 -5.88 21.39 -15.30
C ASN A 177 -4.85 22.28 -14.60
N ASP A 178 -5.23 22.91 -13.49
CA ASP A 178 -4.36 23.76 -12.67
C ASP A 178 -3.33 22.95 -11.88
N LEU A 179 -3.63 21.66 -11.64
CA LEU A 179 -2.78 20.72 -10.90
C LEU A 179 -1.82 19.90 -11.77
N ARG A 180 -2.03 19.89 -13.10
CA ARG A 180 -1.16 19.15 -14.03
C ARG A 180 0.30 19.54 -13.93
N PRO A 181 0.70 20.84 -13.85
CA PRO A 181 2.11 21.20 -13.72
C PRO A 181 2.79 20.55 -12.50
N GLN A 182 2.08 20.41 -11.37
CA GLN A 182 2.61 19.79 -10.16
C GLN A 182 2.75 18.28 -10.31
N PHE A 183 1.83 17.62 -11.01
CA PHE A 183 1.96 16.19 -11.33
C PHE A 183 3.14 15.92 -12.28
N MET A 184 3.32 16.79 -13.28
CA MET A 184 4.41 16.68 -14.25
C MET A 184 5.79 17.01 -13.64
N ALA A 185 5.84 17.92 -12.66
CA ALA A 185 7.08 18.31 -11.97
C ALA A 185 7.53 17.32 -10.87
N MET A 186 6.84 16.21 -10.68
CA MET A 186 7.16 15.24 -9.62
C MET A 186 8.52 14.58 -9.87
N GLU A 187 9.55 14.84 -9.05
CA GLU A 187 10.88 14.24 -9.29
C GLU A 187 10.96 12.80 -8.77
N ARG A 188 10.52 12.56 -7.53
CA ARG A 188 10.51 11.22 -6.92
C ARG A 188 9.41 10.35 -7.55
N GLY A 189 9.72 9.07 -7.74
CA GLY A 189 8.82 8.05 -8.26
C GLY A 189 8.89 6.72 -7.50
N TRP A 190 8.28 5.68 -8.07
CA TRP A 190 8.22 4.32 -7.56
C TRP A 190 9.58 3.72 -7.20
N PRO A 191 10.68 3.89 -7.96
CA PRO A 191 11.98 3.33 -7.59
C PRO A 191 12.44 3.85 -6.22
N GLY A 192 12.18 5.12 -5.91
CA GLY A 192 12.49 5.70 -4.62
C GLY A 192 11.63 5.15 -3.47
N ILE A 193 10.42 4.67 -3.75
CA ILE A 193 9.55 4.04 -2.74
C ILE A 193 9.96 2.59 -2.52
N VAL A 194 10.18 1.84 -3.61
CA VAL A 194 10.62 0.44 -3.57
C VAL A 194 11.98 0.32 -2.89
N GLY A 195 12.94 1.18 -3.26
CA GLY A 195 14.26 1.23 -2.61
C GLY A 195 14.15 1.50 -1.11
N ALA A 196 13.32 2.47 -0.69
CA ALA A 196 13.11 2.75 0.73
C ALA A 196 12.48 1.56 1.46
N MET A 197 11.51 0.85 0.87
CA MET A 197 10.93 -0.36 1.46
C MET A 197 11.97 -1.46 1.62
N ARG A 198 12.77 -1.71 0.58
CA ARG A 198 13.88 -2.69 0.62
C ARG A 198 14.86 -2.35 1.73
N ASP A 199 15.37 -1.12 1.73
CA ASP A 199 16.50 -0.72 2.58
C ASP A 199 16.10 -0.58 4.05
N ILE A 200 14.87 -0.13 4.34
CA ILE A 200 14.39 0.14 5.70
C ILE A 200 13.67 -1.07 6.31
N LEU A 201 12.74 -1.70 5.58
CA LEU A 201 12.01 -2.85 6.13
C LEU A 201 12.87 -4.11 6.13
N GLN A 202 13.81 -4.21 5.18
CA GLN A 202 14.69 -5.37 4.97
C GLN A 202 13.89 -6.67 4.94
N PRO A 203 12.88 -6.78 4.05
CA PRO A 203 12.07 -7.98 3.97
C PRO A 203 12.91 -9.14 3.44
N ALA A 204 12.60 -10.37 3.87
CA ALA A 204 13.25 -11.54 3.28
C ALA A 204 12.93 -11.67 1.78
N GLN A 205 11.74 -11.21 1.36
CA GLN A 205 11.36 -11.07 -0.05
C GLN A 205 10.48 -9.83 -0.26
N LEU A 206 10.85 -8.98 -1.22
CA LEU A 206 10.07 -7.84 -1.68
C LEU A 206 9.55 -8.10 -3.09
N ILE A 207 8.23 -8.25 -3.21
CA ILE A 207 7.55 -8.49 -4.48
C ILE A 207 6.88 -7.19 -4.91
N VAL A 208 7.17 -6.78 -6.12
CA VAL A 208 6.56 -5.63 -6.77
C VAL A 208 5.70 -6.13 -7.92
N VAL A 209 4.46 -5.65 -8.00
CA VAL A 209 3.50 -6.09 -9.04
C VAL A 209 2.95 -4.87 -9.77
N PRO A 210 3.12 -4.74 -11.10
CA PRO A 210 2.42 -3.75 -11.88
C PRO A 210 0.90 -3.96 -11.80
N TYR A 211 0.13 -2.89 -11.69
CA TYR A 211 -1.32 -2.96 -11.49
C TYR A 211 -2.04 -3.76 -12.59
N ALA A 212 -1.57 -3.66 -13.83
CA ALA A 212 -2.10 -4.43 -14.95
C ALA A 212 -1.93 -5.96 -14.80
N ARG A 213 -0.98 -6.39 -13.97
CA ARG A 213 -0.69 -7.81 -13.66
C ARG A 213 -1.09 -8.20 -12.23
N ARG A 214 -1.85 -7.35 -11.53
CA ARG A 214 -2.22 -7.59 -10.13
C ARG A 214 -2.95 -8.92 -9.89
N GLY A 215 -3.74 -9.35 -10.88
CA GLY A 215 -4.60 -10.52 -10.74
C GLY A 215 -5.73 -10.30 -9.72
N SER A 216 -6.25 -11.41 -9.24
CA SER A 216 -7.24 -11.52 -8.17
C SER A 216 -6.65 -11.21 -6.79
N SER A 217 -7.52 -10.96 -5.81
CA SER A 217 -7.11 -10.73 -4.43
C SER A 217 -6.58 -12.02 -3.78
N VAL A 218 -7.11 -13.17 -4.15
CA VAL A 218 -6.61 -14.50 -3.75
C VAL A 218 -5.21 -14.75 -4.31
N GLU A 219 -4.95 -14.49 -5.59
CA GLU A 219 -3.60 -14.62 -6.16
C GLU A 219 -2.61 -13.69 -5.47
N ALA A 220 -3.01 -12.45 -5.18
CA ALA A 220 -2.19 -11.52 -4.40
C ALA A 220 -1.92 -12.05 -2.98
N LEU A 221 -2.89 -12.72 -2.33
CA LEU A 221 -2.72 -13.28 -1.00
C LEU A 221 -1.77 -14.49 -1.00
N GLN A 222 -1.86 -15.35 -2.02
CA GLN A 222 -0.94 -16.47 -2.22
C GLN A 222 0.47 -15.99 -2.61
N MET A 223 0.57 -14.93 -3.41
CA MET A 223 1.82 -14.20 -3.63
C MET A 223 2.33 -13.55 -2.36
N LEU A 224 1.49 -13.14 -1.41
CA LEU A 224 2.02 -12.59 -0.16
C LEU A 224 2.48 -13.71 0.78
N VAL A 225 1.74 -14.82 0.83
CA VAL A 225 1.96 -15.94 1.76
C VAL A 225 1.92 -17.27 0.99
N PRO A 226 3.07 -17.77 0.51
CA PRO A 226 3.13 -18.98 -0.33
C PRO A 226 2.50 -20.23 0.30
N GLY A 227 2.51 -20.34 1.63
CA GLY A 227 1.91 -21.45 2.37
C GLY A 227 0.38 -21.53 2.30
N LEU A 228 -0.29 -20.60 1.60
CA LEU A 228 -1.75 -20.60 1.41
C LEU A 228 -2.19 -21.15 0.04
N ALA A 229 -1.26 -21.61 -0.81
CA ALA A 229 -1.57 -22.07 -2.16
C ALA A 229 -2.64 -23.17 -2.21
N ASP A 230 -2.61 -24.08 -1.24
CA ASP A 230 -3.54 -25.23 -1.16
C ASP A 230 -4.80 -24.96 -0.34
N LEU A 231 -4.94 -23.76 0.25
CA LEU A 231 -6.16 -23.41 0.97
C LEU A 231 -7.27 -23.03 -0.01
N PRO A 232 -8.52 -23.47 0.21
CA PRO A 232 -9.66 -23.12 -0.62
C PRO A 232 -10.13 -21.69 -0.31
N LEU A 233 -9.35 -20.70 -0.73
CA LEU A 233 -9.64 -19.28 -0.55
C LEU A 233 -10.67 -18.80 -1.58
N GLN A 234 -11.51 -17.85 -1.17
CA GLN A 234 -12.59 -17.27 -1.97
C GLN A 234 -12.25 -15.84 -2.38
N GLU A 235 -12.49 -15.50 -3.65
CA GLU A 235 -12.41 -14.12 -4.10
C GLU A 235 -13.64 -13.34 -3.58
N PRO A 236 -13.48 -12.12 -3.06
CA PRO A 236 -14.60 -11.30 -2.62
C PRO A 236 -15.56 -11.00 -3.78
N GLN A 237 -16.85 -11.30 -3.59
CA GLN A 237 -17.90 -11.03 -4.58
C GLN A 237 -18.17 -9.53 -4.78
N GLN A 238 -17.84 -8.72 -3.79
CA GLN A 238 -18.10 -7.28 -3.82
C GLN A 238 -16.94 -6.53 -4.48
N LEU A 239 -17.20 -5.91 -5.63
CA LEU A 239 -16.33 -4.87 -6.19
C LEU A 239 -16.41 -3.62 -5.31
N VAL A 240 -15.56 -3.56 -4.30
CA VAL A 240 -15.33 -2.34 -3.51
C VAL A 240 -14.59 -1.33 -4.39
N ASN A 241 -15.13 -0.11 -4.52
CA ASN A 241 -14.54 1.07 -5.18
C ASN A 241 -14.71 1.24 -6.71
N LEU A 242 -15.95 1.18 -7.21
CA LEU A 242 -16.26 1.93 -8.44
C LEU A 242 -16.08 3.43 -8.13
N SER A 243 -15.16 4.09 -8.85
CA SER A 243 -14.98 5.53 -8.72
C SER A 243 -16.26 6.23 -9.15
N ALA A 244 -16.59 7.35 -8.51
CA ALA A 244 -17.69 8.19 -8.96
C ALA A 244 -17.54 8.56 -10.45
N THR A 245 -18.66 8.64 -11.17
CA THR A 245 -18.70 9.10 -12.57
C THR A 245 -18.34 10.57 -12.66
N ASP A 246 -17.99 11.05 -13.85
CA ASP A 246 -17.68 12.47 -14.05
C ASP A 246 -18.88 13.34 -13.69
N ALA A 247 -20.08 12.97 -14.10
CA ALA A 247 -21.31 13.67 -13.75
C ALA A 247 -21.50 13.77 -12.23
N ALA A 248 -21.26 12.67 -11.50
CA ALA A 248 -21.34 12.66 -10.04
C ALA A 248 -20.29 13.60 -9.40
N LEU A 249 -19.05 13.57 -9.90
CA LEU A 249 -17.98 14.43 -9.39
C LEU A 249 -18.24 15.91 -9.68
N VAL A 250 -18.74 16.25 -10.87
CA VAL A 250 -19.16 17.62 -11.22
C VAL A 250 -20.27 18.10 -10.29
N ALA A 251 -21.27 17.25 -10.01
CA ALA A 251 -22.36 17.56 -9.10
C ALA A 251 -21.85 17.79 -7.66
N LEU A 252 -20.99 16.91 -7.15
CA LEU A 252 -20.37 17.06 -5.83
C LEU A 252 -19.55 18.35 -5.74
N GLN A 253 -18.68 18.62 -6.72
CA GLN A 253 -17.85 19.83 -6.71
C GLN A 253 -18.68 21.11 -6.80
N ARG A 254 -19.81 21.11 -7.51
CA ARG A 254 -20.74 22.26 -7.51
C ARG A 254 -21.24 22.57 -6.10
N ARG A 255 -21.68 21.56 -5.35
CA ARG A 255 -22.17 21.71 -3.97
C ARG A 255 -21.05 22.17 -3.03
N TYR A 256 -19.87 21.54 -3.11
CA TYR A 256 -18.73 21.94 -2.28
C TYR A 256 -18.23 23.36 -2.57
N ARG A 257 -18.29 23.83 -3.82
CA ARG A 257 -17.95 25.20 -4.19
C ARG A 257 -19.01 26.21 -3.74
N ALA A 258 -20.26 25.80 -3.60
CA ALA A 258 -21.33 26.58 -2.98
C ALA A 258 -21.23 26.64 -1.44
N GLY A 259 -20.26 25.94 -0.84
CA GLY A 259 -20.04 25.91 0.61
C GLY A 259 -20.88 24.88 1.36
N GLU A 260 -21.53 23.94 0.66
CA GLU A 260 -22.28 22.87 1.30
C GLU A 260 -21.36 21.85 1.98
N GLU A 261 -21.72 21.44 3.18
CA GLU A 261 -21.20 20.24 3.84
C GLU A 261 -22.22 19.11 3.66
N LEU A 262 -21.79 17.99 3.07
CA LEU A 262 -22.68 16.88 2.76
C LEU A 262 -22.58 15.77 3.80
N GLU A 263 -23.70 15.43 4.42
CA GLU A 263 -23.83 14.22 5.22
C GLU A 263 -23.69 12.97 4.36
N ARG A 264 -23.30 11.85 4.98
CA ARG A 264 -23.03 10.60 4.24
C ARG A 264 -24.21 10.12 3.38
N ALA A 265 -25.44 10.33 3.84
CA ALA A 265 -26.66 9.98 3.09
C ALA A 265 -26.85 10.86 1.85
N GLN A 266 -26.61 12.16 1.97
CA GLN A 266 -26.71 13.12 0.85
C GLN A 266 -25.62 12.85 -0.19
N TRP A 267 -24.40 12.60 0.28
CA TRP A 267 -23.29 12.20 -0.59
C TRP A 267 -23.64 10.94 -1.40
N LYS A 268 -24.16 9.90 -0.73
CA LYS A 268 -24.57 8.65 -1.39
C LYS A 268 -25.68 8.87 -2.42
N ALA A 269 -26.63 9.76 -2.12
CA ALA A 269 -27.70 10.10 -3.06
C ALA A 269 -27.13 10.72 -4.34
N VAL A 270 -26.21 11.69 -4.24
CA VAL A 270 -25.55 12.27 -5.42
C VAL A 270 -24.82 11.22 -6.25
N ILE A 271 -24.08 10.31 -5.60
CA ILE A 271 -23.41 9.22 -6.33
C ILE A 271 -24.42 8.31 -7.05
N ALA A 272 -25.52 7.97 -6.38
CA ALA A 272 -26.55 7.09 -6.93
C ALA A 272 -27.28 7.73 -8.12
N ASP A 273 -27.66 9.00 -8.01
CA ASP A 273 -28.39 9.77 -9.04
C ASP A 273 -27.60 9.84 -10.36
N HIS A 274 -26.28 9.81 -10.29
CA HIS A 274 -25.37 9.92 -11.43
C HIS A 274 -24.65 8.60 -11.78
N ALA A 275 -25.02 7.46 -11.17
CA ALA A 275 -24.30 6.19 -11.31
C ALA A 275 -24.33 5.60 -12.73
N ASN A 276 -25.38 5.90 -13.49
CA ASN A 276 -25.58 5.42 -14.86
C ASN A 276 -25.07 6.39 -15.94
N ASP A 277 -24.74 7.63 -15.57
CA ASP A 277 -24.17 8.59 -16.51
C ASP A 277 -22.66 8.34 -16.65
N ARG A 278 -22.27 7.75 -17.78
CA ARG A 278 -20.88 7.41 -18.11
C ARG A 278 -20.25 8.37 -19.10
N THR A 279 -20.87 9.54 -19.33
CA THR A 279 -20.33 10.57 -20.20
C THR A 279 -18.99 11.06 -19.65
N ASP A 280 -17.97 11.11 -20.50
CA ASP A 280 -16.69 11.71 -20.17
C ASP A 280 -16.83 13.24 -20.24
N HIS A 281 -16.68 13.91 -19.09
CA HIS A 281 -16.72 15.37 -19.02
C HIS A 281 -15.31 15.97 -18.91
N GLY A 282 -14.26 15.16 -19.09
CA GLY A 282 -12.88 15.59 -18.91
C GLY A 282 -12.59 16.04 -17.49
N PHE A 283 -13.30 15.51 -16.48
CA PHE A 283 -13.19 16.00 -15.09
C PHE A 283 -11.76 15.93 -14.56
N ALA A 284 -11.02 14.90 -14.97
CA ALA A 284 -9.61 14.72 -14.63
C ALA A 284 -8.89 13.96 -15.73
N ALA A 285 -8.29 14.71 -16.66
CA ALA A 285 -7.57 14.16 -17.81
C ALA A 285 -6.25 14.89 -18.06
N PHE A 286 -5.24 14.12 -18.43
CA PHE A 286 -4.00 14.65 -19.00
C PHE A 286 -4.14 14.80 -20.51
N SER A 287 -3.34 15.69 -21.11
CA SER A 287 -3.18 15.71 -22.57
C SER A 287 -2.45 14.45 -23.06
N GLU A 288 -2.58 14.13 -24.35
CA GLU A 288 -1.90 12.97 -24.95
C GLU A 288 -0.37 13.00 -24.77
N ALA A 289 0.23 14.19 -24.86
CA ALA A 289 1.66 14.38 -24.64
C ALA A 289 2.06 14.10 -23.18
N GLU A 290 1.25 14.54 -22.21
CA GLU A 290 1.47 14.27 -20.78
C GLU A 290 1.30 12.78 -20.46
N VAL A 291 0.28 12.12 -21.02
CA VAL A 291 0.08 10.66 -20.87
C VAL A 291 1.29 9.90 -21.42
N THR A 292 1.78 10.30 -22.60
CA THR A 292 2.95 9.67 -23.23
C THR A 292 4.18 9.81 -22.34
N ALA A 293 4.45 11.01 -21.82
CA ALA A 293 5.58 11.28 -20.94
C ALA A 293 5.51 10.49 -19.62
N LEU A 294 4.34 10.46 -18.96
CA LEU A 294 4.14 9.71 -17.72
C LEU A 294 4.21 8.20 -17.93
N THR A 295 3.73 7.70 -19.07
CA THR A 295 3.82 6.29 -19.45
C THR A 295 5.27 5.88 -19.68
N GLN A 296 6.03 6.68 -20.43
CA GLN A 296 7.45 6.41 -20.67
C GLN A 296 8.23 6.41 -19.36
N ARG A 297 8.03 7.42 -18.51
CA ARG A 297 8.62 7.47 -17.19
C ARG A 297 8.31 6.24 -16.35
N TYR A 298 7.06 5.77 -16.37
CA TYR A 298 6.67 4.57 -15.64
C TYR A 298 7.39 3.32 -16.16
N ALA A 299 7.54 3.17 -17.48
CA ALA A 299 8.29 2.07 -18.08
C ALA A 299 9.79 2.10 -17.70
N ASP A 300 10.40 3.29 -17.71
CA ASP A 300 11.79 3.48 -17.27
C ASP A 300 11.95 3.11 -15.79
N ASP A 301 10.99 3.53 -14.95
CA ASP A 301 10.98 3.22 -13.53
C ASP A 301 10.77 1.72 -13.25
N LEU A 302 9.93 1.01 -14.03
CA LEU A 302 9.81 -0.44 -13.94
C LEU A 302 11.13 -1.13 -14.29
N SER A 303 11.82 -0.67 -15.34
CA SER A 303 13.14 -1.21 -15.73
C SER A 303 14.18 -1.01 -14.62
N ARG A 304 14.16 0.15 -13.96
CA ARG A 304 15.02 0.43 -12.80
C ARG A 304 14.72 -0.46 -11.61
N ILE A 305 13.43 -0.76 -11.37
CA ILE A 305 12.99 -1.63 -10.27
C ILE A 305 13.34 -3.09 -10.53
N ASP A 306 13.17 -3.57 -11.77
CA ASP A 306 13.54 -4.92 -12.18
C ASP A 306 15.04 -5.19 -12.00
N ALA A 307 15.87 -4.17 -12.22
CA ALA A 307 17.31 -4.21 -11.99
C ALA A 307 17.72 -4.07 -10.51
N MET A 308 16.79 -3.90 -9.56
CA MET A 308 17.15 -3.75 -8.13
C MET A 308 17.41 -5.10 -7.46
N ASP A 309 18.61 -5.27 -6.92
CA ASP A 309 18.92 -6.39 -6.04
C ASP A 309 17.94 -6.48 -4.87
N GLY A 310 17.51 -7.70 -4.56
CA GLY A 310 16.57 -7.99 -3.47
C GLY A 310 15.11 -7.63 -3.76
N VAL A 311 14.79 -7.24 -5.00
CA VAL A 311 13.42 -6.98 -5.47
C VAL A 311 13.04 -8.00 -6.53
N THR A 312 11.80 -8.48 -6.48
CA THR A 312 11.21 -9.33 -7.53
C THR A 312 10.07 -8.57 -8.19
N LEU A 313 10.21 -8.25 -9.47
CA LEU A 313 9.12 -7.72 -10.28
C LEU A 313 8.31 -8.88 -10.87
N ALA A 314 7.09 -9.10 -10.38
CA ALA A 314 6.17 -10.13 -10.89
C ALA A 314 5.35 -9.61 -12.07
#